data_AF-A0AAV2Q0Q5-F1
#
_entry.id   AF-A0AAV2Q0Q5-F1
#
_cell.length_a   1.000
_cell.length_b   1.000
_cell.length_c   1.000
_cell.angle_alpha   90.00
_cell.angle_beta   90.00
_cell.angle_gamma   90.00
#
_symmetry.space_group_name_H-M   'P 1'
#
loop_
_entity.id
_entity.type
_entity.pdbx_description
1 polymer ?
#
loop_
_entity_poly.entity_id
_entity_poly.type
_entity_poly.pdbx_seq_one_letter_code
_entity_poly.pdbx_strand_id
1 'polypeptide(L)'
;GCEYNGVRYKDGHKWTEGCYQKECKDGEVQETWGDTCCKHNGEDKEDGVSWEEGCYSFKCTKGEIFKVFTPGNCCKHNGEDKEDGVSWEEGCYSFKCTKGEIFKVFTPGKCCKHNNEDKEDGDSWEEGCYSFKCTKGEIFKVF
;
A
#
# COMPACT_ATOMS: atom_id res chain seq x y z
N GLY A 1 39.04 21.52 -16.68
CA GLY A 1 38.04 21.42 -17.75
C GLY A 1 37.64 19.96 -17.88
N CYS A 2 36.36 19.66 -17.76
CA CYS A 2 35.85 18.30 -17.54
C CYS A 2 34.99 17.88 -18.73
N GLU A 3 34.90 16.58 -19.00
CA GLU A 3 33.96 16.02 -19.96
C GLU A 3 32.91 15.19 -19.22
N TYR A 4 31.63 15.49 -19.44
CA TYR A 4 30.53 14.83 -18.78
C TYR A 4 29.38 14.61 -19.76
N ASN A 5 28.93 13.36 -19.92
CA ASN A 5 27.93 12.95 -20.91
C ASN A 5 28.20 13.49 -22.33
N GLY A 6 29.48 13.52 -22.74
CA GLY A 6 29.92 14.01 -24.05
C GLY A 6 29.96 15.54 -24.20
N VAL A 7 29.67 16.30 -23.13
CA VAL A 7 29.74 17.77 -23.11
C VAL A 7 30.99 18.22 -22.34
N ARG A 8 31.70 19.22 -22.88
CA ARG A 8 32.88 19.81 -22.23
C ARG A 8 32.50 21.02 -21.39
N TYR A 9 32.87 20.97 -20.12
CA TYR A 9 32.65 22.02 -19.13
C TYR A 9 33.98 22.69 -18.74
N LYS A 10 33.93 24.02 -18.57
CA LYS A 10 35.06 24.79 -18.06
C LYS A 10 35.26 24.52 -16.57
N ASP A 11 36.49 24.69 -16.10
CA ASP A 11 36.78 24.64 -14.67
C ASP A 11 35.98 25.71 -13.91
N GLY A 12 35.47 25.36 -12.73
CA GLY A 12 34.54 26.17 -11.93
C GLY A 12 33.10 26.21 -12.45
N HIS A 13 32.76 25.57 -13.57
CA HIS A 13 31.38 25.53 -14.04
C HIS A 13 30.53 24.63 -13.14
N LYS A 14 29.35 25.13 -12.73
CA LYS A 14 28.40 24.44 -11.87
C LYS A 14 27.09 24.21 -12.61
N TRP A 15 26.50 23.04 -12.44
CA TRP A 15 25.19 22.68 -12.99
C TRP A 15 24.44 21.74 -12.06
N THR A 16 23.16 21.52 -12.33
CA THR A 16 22.30 20.61 -11.56
C THR A 16 21.78 19.53 -12.49
N GLU A 17 21.76 18.29 -12.01
CA GLU A 17 21.17 17.16 -12.70
C GLU A 17 20.41 16.31 -11.68
N GLY A 18 19.09 16.26 -11.80
CA GLY A 18 18.20 15.69 -10.80
C GLY A 18 18.50 16.25 -9.41
N CYS A 19 18.82 15.37 -8.47
CA CYS A 19 19.10 15.71 -7.08
C CYS A 19 20.54 16.07 -6.75
N TYR A 20 21.37 16.30 -7.76
CA TYR A 20 22.80 16.50 -7.57
C TYR A 20 23.27 17.83 -8.15
N GLN A 21 23.99 18.59 -7.33
CA GLN A 21 24.79 19.72 -7.77
C GLN A 21 26.16 19.22 -8.20
N LYS A 22 26.54 19.60 -9.42
CA LYS A 22 27.79 19.18 -10.06
C LYS A 22 28.68 20.37 -10.31
N GLU A 23 29.97 20.19 -10.11
CA GLU A 23 30.99 21.20 -10.35
C GLU A 23 32.18 20.58 -11.06
N CYS A 24 32.61 21.17 -12.17
CA CYS A 24 33.87 20.82 -12.81
C CYS A 24 35.01 21.50 -12.06
N LYS A 25 35.86 20.75 -11.38
CA LYS A 25 36.97 21.29 -10.59
C LYS A 25 38.21 20.44 -10.78
N ASP A 26 39.34 21.09 -11.10
CA ASP A 26 40.64 20.44 -11.26
C ASP A 26 40.62 19.30 -12.30
N GLY A 27 39.75 19.41 -13.32
CA GLY A 27 39.58 18.40 -14.37
C GLY A 27 38.62 17.25 -14.04
N GLU A 28 38.05 17.20 -12.84
CA GLU A 28 37.08 16.19 -12.42
C GLU A 28 35.69 16.79 -12.16
N VAL A 29 34.64 15.98 -12.36
CA VAL A 29 33.28 16.35 -11.96
C VAL A 29 33.09 15.95 -10.50
N GLN A 30 32.97 16.94 -9.63
CA GLN A 30 32.58 16.77 -8.24
C GLN A 30 31.05 16.79 -8.16
N GLU A 31 30.46 15.86 -7.40
CA GLU A 31 29.02 15.71 -7.24
C GLU A 31 28.65 15.87 -5.76
N THR A 32 27.60 16.64 -5.49
CA THR A 32 27.09 16.91 -4.14
C THR A 32 25.57 16.80 -4.12
N TRP A 33 25.01 16.27 -3.04
CA TRP A 33 23.56 16.14 -2.87
C TRP A 33 22.91 17.52 -2.76
N GLY A 34 21.82 17.73 -3.50
CA GLY A 34 20.98 18.92 -3.42
C GLY A 34 20.11 18.88 -2.17
N ASP A 35 20.22 19.93 -1.35
CA ASP A 35 19.49 20.09 -0.09
C ASP A 35 17.96 20.15 -0.24
N THR A 36 17.46 20.46 -1.44
CA THR A 36 16.03 20.50 -1.73
C THR A 36 15.42 19.15 -2.11
N CYS A 37 16.24 18.12 -2.35
CA CYS A 37 15.76 16.80 -2.72
C CYS A 37 15.45 15.90 -1.54
N CYS A 38 14.50 14.99 -1.73
CA CYS A 38 14.10 14.01 -0.75
C CYS A 38 14.61 12.62 -1.13
N LYS A 39 14.87 11.78 -0.12
CA LYS A 39 15.15 10.36 -0.32
C LYS A 39 14.03 9.52 0.27
N HIS A 40 13.39 8.69 -0.54
CA HIS A 40 12.26 7.84 -0.14
C HIS A 40 12.50 6.40 -0.61
N ASN A 41 12.57 5.45 0.32
CA ASN A 41 12.82 4.03 0.00
C ASN A 41 14.05 3.80 -0.91
N GLY A 42 15.08 4.64 -0.79
CA GLY A 42 16.29 4.57 -1.60
C GLY A 42 16.22 5.30 -2.95
N GLU A 43 15.04 5.77 -3.35
CA GLU A 43 14.85 6.60 -4.54
C GLU A 43 15.03 8.09 -4.24
N ASP A 44 15.58 8.80 -5.22
CA ASP A 44 15.71 10.26 -5.17
C ASP A 44 14.44 10.90 -5.72
N LYS A 45 13.92 11.90 -5.01
CA LYS A 45 12.74 12.67 -5.40
C LYS A 45 13.12 14.14 -5.47
N GLU A 46 12.98 14.71 -6.66
CA GLU A 46 13.22 16.14 -6.89
C GLU A 46 12.21 17.01 -6.13
N ASP A 47 12.62 18.24 -5.85
CA ASP A 47 11.77 19.22 -5.18
C ASP A 47 10.48 19.45 -5.98
N GLY A 48 9.35 19.48 -5.28
CA GLY A 48 8.03 19.69 -5.86
C GLY A 48 7.38 18.45 -6.49
N VAL A 49 8.11 17.34 -6.65
CA VAL A 49 7.55 16.09 -7.18
C VAL A 49 6.54 15.50 -6.20
N SER A 50 5.41 15.06 -6.73
CA SER A 50 4.40 14.28 -6.02
C SER A 50 4.31 12.87 -6.60
N TRP A 51 4.06 11.90 -5.74
CA TRP A 51 3.88 10.49 -6.12
C TRP A 51 2.86 9.80 -5.22
N GLU A 52 2.41 8.62 -5.61
CA GLU A 52 1.47 7.80 -4.84
C GLU A 52 2.13 6.47 -4.49
N GLU A 53 1.88 5.98 -3.27
CA GLU A 53 2.30 4.66 -2.80
C GLU A 53 1.22 4.12 -1.86
N GLY A 54 0.59 3.02 -2.28
CA GLY A 54 -0.57 2.44 -1.60
C GLY A 54 -1.66 3.48 -1.34
N CYS A 55 -2.02 3.64 -0.06
CA CYS A 55 -3.09 4.53 0.39
C CYS A 55 -2.73 6.01 0.52
N TYR A 56 -1.53 6.40 0.08
CA TYR A 56 -0.99 7.69 0.43
C TYR A 56 -0.43 8.41 -0.79
N SER A 57 -0.68 9.71 -0.86
CA SER A 57 0.03 10.62 -1.75
C SER A 57 1.15 11.29 -0.97
N PHE A 58 2.29 11.43 -1.63
CA PHE A 58 3.49 12.02 -1.09
C PHE A 58 3.90 13.23 -1.93
N LYS A 59 4.62 14.16 -1.32
CA LYS A 59 5.23 15.30 -2.00
C LYS A 59 6.58 15.62 -1.39
N CYS A 60 7.61 15.74 -2.22
CA CYS A 60 8.88 16.32 -1.79
C CYS A 60 8.76 17.84 -1.86
N THR A 61 9.16 18.52 -0.78
CA THR A 61 9.22 19.98 -0.76
C THR A 61 10.40 20.40 0.10
N LYS A 62 11.42 20.99 -0.54
CA LYS A 62 12.64 21.53 0.09
C LYS A 62 13.32 20.53 1.03
N GLY A 63 13.49 19.29 0.59
CA GLY A 63 14.14 18.23 1.35
C GLY A 63 13.24 17.49 2.33
N GLU A 64 11.98 17.90 2.47
CA GLU A 64 10.99 17.26 3.35
C GLU A 64 9.92 16.49 2.56
N ILE A 65 9.55 15.30 3.06
CA ILE A 65 8.48 14.49 2.48
C ILE A 65 7.18 14.75 3.25
N PHE A 66 6.18 15.28 2.55
CA PHE A 66 4.83 15.43 3.04
C PHE A 66 3.99 14.24 2.62
N LYS A 67 3.31 13.59 3.56
CA LYS A 67 2.47 12.40 3.36
C LYS A 67 1.02 12.72 3.69
N VAL A 68 0.09 12.35 2.80
CA VAL A 68 -1.35 12.56 2.95
C VAL A 68 -2.09 11.26 2.60
N PHE A 69 -3.09 10.88 3.41
CA PHE A 69 -3.96 9.73 3.10
C PHE A 69 -4.91 10.08 1.96
N THR A 70 -5.09 9.16 1.01
CA THR A 70 -5.88 9.35 -0.20
C THR A 70 -7.18 8.55 -0.11
N PRO A 71 -8.31 9.17 0.28
CA PRO A 71 -9.53 8.44 0.64
C PRO A 71 -10.15 7.64 -0.51
N GLY A 72 -9.90 8.04 -1.76
CA GLY A 72 -10.42 7.35 -2.94
C GLY A 72 -9.70 6.05 -3.29
N ASN A 73 -8.49 5.85 -2.76
CA ASN A 73 -7.63 4.73 -3.12
C ASN A 73 -7.60 3.64 -2.05
N CYS A 74 -8.21 3.85 -0.89
CA CYS A 74 -8.17 2.89 0.21
C CYS A 74 -9.38 2.91 1.13
N CYS A 75 -9.66 1.75 1.69
CA CYS A 75 -10.65 1.52 2.73
C CYS A 75 -9.96 1.29 4.06
N LYS A 76 -10.64 1.64 5.17
CA LYS A 76 -10.14 1.34 6.52
C LYS A 76 -10.97 0.23 7.15
N HIS A 77 -10.34 -0.91 7.45
CA HIS A 77 -10.98 -2.07 8.06
C HIS A 77 -10.22 -2.48 9.32
N ASN A 78 -10.88 -2.49 10.48
CA ASN A 78 -10.27 -2.84 11.77
C ASN A 78 -8.95 -2.09 12.09
N GLY A 79 -8.82 -0.84 11.61
CA GLY A 79 -7.62 -0.03 11.80
C GLY A 79 -6.55 -0.21 10.71
N GLU A 80 -6.64 -1.25 9.89
CA GLU A 80 -5.76 -1.47 8.74
C GLU A 80 -6.27 -0.74 7.50
N ASP A 81 -5.34 -0.24 6.68
CA ASP A 81 -5.68 0.32 5.38
C ASP A 81 -5.63 -0.80 4.32
N LYS A 82 -6.69 -0.90 3.51
CA LYS A 82 -6.82 -1.85 2.40
C LYS A 82 -6.87 -1.06 1.10
N GLU A 83 -6.01 -1.40 0.15
CA GLU A 83 -5.99 -0.75 -1.16
C GLU A 83 -7.25 -1.02 -1.98
N ASP A 84 -7.58 -0.07 -2.85
CA ASP A 84 -8.66 -0.20 -3.81
C ASP A 84 -8.52 -1.48 -4.65
N GLY A 85 -9.63 -2.19 -4.81
CA GLY A 85 -9.69 -3.45 -5.54
C GLY A 85 -9.24 -4.68 -4.74
N VAL A 86 -8.54 -4.51 -3.61
CA VAL A 86 -8.12 -5.63 -2.76
C VAL A 86 -9.35 -6.34 -2.21
N SER A 87 -9.34 -7.67 -2.31
CA SER A 87 -10.31 -8.55 -1.69
C SER A 87 -9.63 -9.43 -0.65
N TRP A 88 -10.31 -9.67 0.46
CA TRP A 88 -9.81 -10.51 1.56
C TRP A 88 -10.95 -11.28 2.20
N GLU A 89 -10.63 -12.23 3.07
CA GLU A 89 -11.62 -13.08 3.74
C GLU A 89 -11.42 -13.01 5.25
N GLU A 90 -12.53 -12.91 5.99
CA GLU A 90 -12.55 -13.00 7.45
C GLU A 90 -13.73 -13.85 7.88
N GLY A 91 -13.44 -15.02 8.47
CA GLY A 91 -14.42 -16.04 8.81
C GLY A 91 -15.32 -16.38 7.63
N CYS A 92 -16.61 -16.14 7.80
CA CYS A 92 -17.67 -16.49 6.85
C CYS A 92 -17.90 -15.49 5.71
N TYR A 93 -17.06 -14.48 5.60
CA TYR A 93 -17.29 -13.37 4.69
C TYR A 93 -16.06 -13.07 3.85
N SER A 94 -16.33 -12.74 2.59
CA SER A 94 -15.39 -12.10 1.69
C SER A 94 -15.66 -10.60 1.69
N PHE A 95 -14.60 -9.82 1.73
CA PHE A 95 -14.61 -8.38 1.72
C PHE A 95 -13.90 -7.88 0.47
N LYS A 96 -14.30 -6.72 -0.02
CA LYS A 96 -13.62 -6.03 -1.11
C LYS A 96 -13.60 -4.53 -0.84
N CYS A 97 -12.43 -3.92 -0.94
CA CYS A 97 -12.31 -2.47 -0.96
C CYS A 97 -12.61 -1.96 -2.37
N THR A 98 -13.49 -0.99 -2.52
CA THR A 98 -13.74 -0.31 -3.78
C THR A 98 -14.03 1.17 -3.52
N LYS A 99 -13.14 2.04 -3.99
CA LYS A 99 -13.21 3.50 -3.93
C LYS A 99 -13.47 4.06 -2.52
N GLY A 100 -12.82 3.47 -1.53
CA GLY A 100 -12.97 3.84 -0.12
C GLY A 100 -14.14 3.18 0.62
N GLU A 101 -14.93 2.35 -0.07
CA GLU A 101 -16.03 1.59 0.53
C GLU A 101 -15.71 0.10 0.63
N ILE A 102 -16.11 -0.52 1.75
CA ILE A 102 -15.94 -1.96 1.97
C ILE A 102 -17.24 -2.68 1.62
N PHE A 103 -17.16 -3.56 0.62
CA PHE A 103 -18.23 -4.47 0.24
C PHE A 103 -18.03 -5.81 0.94
N LYS A 104 -19.01 -6.21 1.74
CA LYS A 104 -19.02 -7.48 2.49
C LYS A 104 -20.01 -8.46 1.87
N VAL A 105 -19.58 -9.68 1.61
CA VAL A 105 -20.39 -10.75 1.02
C VAL A 105 -20.21 -12.03 1.83
N PHE A 106 -21.32 -12.70 2.18
CA PHE A 106 -21.26 -14.01 2.83
C PHE A 106 -20.72 -15.05 1.85
N THR A 107 -19.72 -15.83 2.25
CA THR A 107 -19.04 -16.78 1.37
C THR A 107 -19.78 -18.11 1.36
N PRO A 108 -20.46 -18.47 0.27
CA PRO A 108 -21.19 -19.73 0.21
C PRO A 108 -20.24 -20.92 0.35
N GLY A 109 -20.65 -21.92 1.12
CA GLY A 109 -19.88 -23.15 1.30
C GLY A 109 -18.76 -23.10 2.34
N LYS A 110 -18.42 -21.92 2.88
CA LYS A 110 -17.47 -21.81 4.00
C LYS A 110 -18.13 -21.84 5.36
N CYS A 111 -19.40 -21.44 5.42
CA CYS A 111 -20.12 -21.34 6.67
C CYS A 111 -21.59 -21.67 6.53
N CYS A 112 -22.17 -22.10 7.63
CA CYS A 112 -23.59 -22.33 7.82
C CYS A 112 -24.17 -21.18 8.63
N LYS A 113 -25.44 -20.83 8.35
CA LYS A 113 -26.16 -19.84 9.16
C LYS A 113 -27.18 -20.56 10.04
N HIS A 114 -27.01 -20.49 11.35
CA HIS A 114 -27.89 -21.11 12.34
C HIS A 114 -28.33 -20.08 13.37
N ASN A 115 -29.64 -19.84 13.54
CA ASN A 115 -30.16 -18.86 14.50
C ASN A 115 -29.49 -17.47 14.44
N ASN A 116 -29.18 -16.98 13.24
CA ASN A 116 -28.41 -15.75 12.97
C ASN A 116 -26.93 -15.76 13.40
N GLU A 117 -26.43 -16.87 13.94
CA GLU A 117 -25.01 -17.10 14.12
C GLU A 117 -24.41 -17.72 12.87
N ASP A 118 -23.18 -17.32 12.55
CA ASP A 118 -22.40 -17.96 11.51
C ASP A 118 -21.56 -19.07 12.16
N LYS A 119 -21.60 -20.27 11.58
CA LYS A 119 -20.81 -21.44 11.97
C LYS A 119 -19.85 -21.78 10.85
N GLU A 120 -18.56 -21.87 11.14
CA GLU A 120 -17.54 -22.20 10.15
C GLU A 120 -17.63 -23.67 9.72
N ASP A 121 -17.12 -23.97 8.51
CA ASP A 121 -17.01 -25.35 8.04
C ASP A 121 -16.24 -26.21 9.05
N GLY A 122 -16.86 -27.29 9.51
CA GLY A 122 -16.31 -28.18 10.53
C GLY A 122 -16.80 -27.89 11.95
N ASP A 123 -17.36 -26.71 12.24
CA ASP A 123 -17.93 -26.38 13.54
C ASP A 123 -18.97 -27.41 13.95
N SER A 124 -18.94 -27.80 15.22
CA SER A 124 -19.91 -28.70 15.81
C SER A 124 -20.46 -28.07 17.10
N TRP A 125 -21.76 -28.20 17.32
CA TRP A 125 -22.43 -27.64 18.50
C TRP A 125 -23.60 -28.52 18.94
N GLU A 126 -24.05 -28.34 20.18
CA GLU A 126 -25.20 -29.05 20.73
C GLU A 126 -26.38 -28.07 20.87
N GLU A 127 -27.59 -28.54 20.54
CA GLU A 127 -28.83 -27.83 20.83
C GLU A 127 -29.88 -28.83 21.31
N GLY A 128 -30.23 -28.74 22.59
CA GLY A 128 -31.08 -29.72 23.25
C GLY A 128 -30.40 -31.09 23.34
N CYS A 129 -31.05 -32.14 22.83
CA CYS A 129 -30.54 -33.51 22.82
C CYS A 129 -29.92 -33.90 21.47
N TYR A 130 -29.46 -32.93 20.68
CA TYR A 130 -28.95 -33.16 19.35
C TYR A 130 -27.61 -32.46 19.13
N SER A 131 -26.67 -33.19 18.55
CA SER A 131 -25.44 -32.63 18.00
C SER A 131 -25.64 -32.18 16.56
N PHE A 132 -25.02 -31.07 16.18
CA PHE A 132 -25.02 -30.52 14.82
C PHE A 132 -23.59 -30.26 14.36
N LYS A 133 -23.39 -30.26 13.04
CA LYS A 133 -22.12 -29.94 12.39
C LYS A 133 -22.35 -29.13 11.13
N CYS A 134 -21.60 -28.06 10.96
CA CYS A 134 -21.54 -27.35 9.69
C CYS A 134 -20.59 -28.08 8.74
N THR A 135 -21.04 -28.35 7.51
CA THR A 135 -20.17 -28.91 6.47
C THR A 135 -20.54 -28.31 5.12
N LYS A 136 -19.58 -27.65 4.48
CA LYS A 136 -19.71 -27.01 3.16
C LYS A 136 -20.93 -26.10 3.04
N GLY A 137 -21.25 -25.37 4.10
CA GLY A 137 -22.38 -24.45 4.17
C GLY A 137 -23.74 -25.08 4.48
N GLU A 138 -23.78 -26.39 4.75
CA GLU A 138 -24.98 -27.11 5.16
C GLU A 138 -24.86 -27.62 6.60
N ILE A 139 -25.97 -27.57 7.35
CA ILE A 139 -26.03 -28.05 8.73
C ILE A 139 -26.48 -29.51 8.74
N PHE A 140 -25.64 -30.39 9.28
CA PHE A 140 -25.92 -31.81 9.48
C PHE A 140 -26.17 -32.09 10.95
N LYS A 141 -27.19 -32.89 11.25
CA LYS A 141 -27.44 -33.40 12.59
C LYS A 141 -26.65 -34.70 12.80
N VAL A 142 -25.90 -34.80 13.89
CA VAL A 142 -24.87 -35.83 14.14
C VAL A 142 -25.23 -36.79 15.31
N PHE A 143 -26.44 -36.65 15.87
CA PHE A 143 -26.99 -37.38 17.04
C PHE A 143 -26.53 -36.82 18.39
#